data_AF-A0A2D6XDB7-F1
#
_entry.id   AF-A0A2D6XDB7-F1
#
_cell.length_a   1.000
_cell.length_b   1.000
_cell.length_c   1.000
_cell.angle_alpha   90.00
_cell.angle_beta   90.00
_cell.angle_gamma   90.00
#
_symmetry.space_group_name_H-M   'P 1'
#
loop_
_entity.id
_entity.type
_entity.pdbx_description
1 polymer ?
#
loop_
_entity_poly.entity_id
_entity_poly.type
_entity_poly.pdbx_seq_one_letter_code
_entity_poly.pdbx_strand_id
1 'polypeptide(L)'
;MTAQPHDEDYPSTAIPTKFLSLTRNEALYLDDSLTMMLDTTEGLVVFATMRPMASTICVPAPVDLIEKIAIAVLSTLDAENEGRGHVIEVNEGDLYCLRELAQSYVKIGDEQVGYNLKRKIYRALYGTEYTLGRQLEDVLDGFTPMVKDPQTIVAPSHDDEF
;
A
#
# COMPACT_ATOMS: atom_id res chain seq x y z
N MET A 1 9.40 53.15 3.13
CA MET A 1 10.00 51.83 3.43
C MET A 1 8.90 50.79 3.25
N THR A 2 8.99 49.99 2.20
CA THR A 2 8.02 48.95 1.84
C THR A 2 8.74 47.61 1.86
N ALA A 3 8.47 46.78 2.86
CA ALA A 3 8.83 45.38 2.84
C ALA A 3 7.63 44.58 2.32
N GLN A 4 7.86 43.69 1.36
CA GLN A 4 6.84 42.81 0.78
C GLN A 4 6.58 41.61 1.72
N PRO A 5 5.43 40.92 1.56
CA PRO A 5 5.19 39.67 2.28
C PRO A 5 6.20 38.60 1.87
N HIS A 6 6.69 37.85 2.86
CA HIS A 6 7.30 36.55 2.63
C HIS A 6 6.19 35.51 2.67
N ASP A 7 5.60 35.25 1.51
CA ASP A 7 4.82 34.03 1.30
C ASP A 7 5.81 32.86 1.20
N GLU A 8 6.21 32.30 2.35
CA GLU A 8 6.96 31.05 2.38
C GLU A 8 6.02 29.92 1.96
N ASP A 9 6.28 29.37 0.77
CA ASP A 9 5.54 28.27 0.16
C ASP A 9 5.87 26.95 0.89
N TYR A 10 5.35 26.81 2.12
CA TYR A 10 5.51 25.61 2.93
C TYR A 10 4.89 24.42 2.18
N PRO A 11 5.64 23.33 1.92
CA PRO A 11 5.08 22.15 1.30
C PRO A 11 3.94 21.63 2.19
N SER A 12 2.77 21.43 1.59
CA SER A 12 1.57 20.99 2.29
C SER A 12 1.87 19.81 3.21
N THR A 13 1.60 19.97 4.51
CA THR A 13 1.78 18.93 5.53
C THR A 13 0.70 17.84 5.47
N ALA A 14 -0.12 17.83 4.41
CA ALA A 14 -1.09 16.78 4.14
C ALA A 14 -0.37 15.45 3.92
N ILE A 15 -0.52 14.53 4.89
CA ILE A 15 -0.05 13.14 4.76
C ILE A 15 -0.76 12.53 3.54
N PRO A 16 -0.03 11.98 2.54
CA PRO A 16 -0.65 11.43 1.35
C PRO A 16 -1.62 10.30 1.69
N THR A 17 -2.89 10.45 1.29
CA THR A 17 -3.92 9.44 1.53
C THR A 17 -4.04 8.46 0.37
N LYS A 18 -4.49 7.24 0.71
CA LYS A 18 -4.66 6.09 -0.16
C LYS A 18 -6.03 5.48 0.12
N PHE A 19 -6.56 4.72 -0.84
CA PHE A 19 -7.89 4.10 -0.70
C PHE A 19 -7.77 2.58 -0.68
N LEU A 20 -8.43 1.94 0.31
CA LEU A 20 -8.42 0.49 0.49
C LEU A 20 -9.85 -0.04 0.47
N SER A 21 -10.17 -0.92 -0.49
CA SER A 21 -11.48 -1.58 -0.57
C SER A 21 -11.50 -2.88 0.23
N LEU A 22 -12.45 -3.01 1.15
CA LEU A 22 -12.62 -4.15 2.06
C LEU A 22 -13.90 -4.92 1.74
N THR A 23 -13.81 -6.26 1.65
CA THR A 23 -14.98 -7.15 1.70
C THR A 23 -15.51 -7.25 3.13
N ARG A 24 -16.72 -7.79 3.31
CA ARG A 24 -17.27 -8.10 4.64
C ARG A 24 -16.31 -8.92 5.50
N ASN A 25 -15.70 -9.96 4.92
CA ASN A 25 -14.81 -10.87 5.64
C ASN A 25 -13.47 -10.21 5.98
N GLU A 26 -12.94 -9.36 5.09
CA GLU A 26 -11.75 -8.55 5.36
C GLU A 26 -11.98 -7.49 6.44
N ALA A 27 -13.14 -6.81 6.44
CA ALA A 27 -13.49 -5.82 7.45
C ALA A 27 -13.65 -6.46 8.84
N LEU A 28 -14.40 -7.55 8.94
CA LEU A 28 -14.57 -8.31 10.19
C LEU A 28 -13.24 -8.88 10.70
N TYR A 29 -12.41 -9.45 9.83
CA TYR A 29 -11.10 -9.96 10.22
C TYR A 29 -10.17 -8.88 10.79
N LEU A 30 -10.20 -7.67 10.21
CA LEU A 30 -9.42 -6.55 10.72
C LEU A 30 -9.95 -6.07 12.07
N ASP A 31 -11.27 -5.92 12.23
CA ASP A 31 -11.92 -5.56 13.49
C ASP A 31 -11.56 -6.54 14.63
N ASP A 32 -11.69 -7.85 14.38
CA ASP A 32 -11.32 -8.93 15.31
C ASP A 32 -9.83 -8.94 15.70
N SER A 33 -8.95 -8.33 14.90
CA SER A 33 -7.49 -8.38 15.07
C SER A 33 -6.88 -7.08 15.62
N LEU A 34 -7.65 -5.98 15.65
CA LEU A 34 -7.21 -4.68 16.14
C LEU A 34 -7.27 -4.61 17.67
N THR A 35 -6.39 -3.81 18.26
CA THR A 35 -6.56 -3.31 19.63
C THR A 35 -6.24 -1.82 19.68
N MET A 36 -6.78 -1.13 20.68
CA MET A 36 -6.62 0.31 20.82
C MET A 36 -5.22 0.65 21.33
N MET A 37 -4.48 1.48 20.59
CA MET A 37 -3.24 2.05 21.10
C MET A 37 -3.56 3.10 22.17
N LEU A 38 -2.92 2.99 23.34
CA LEU A 38 -3.02 3.97 24.41
C LEU A 38 -1.76 4.83 24.41
N ASP A 39 -1.91 6.15 24.21
CA ASP A 39 -0.84 7.09 24.52
C ASP A 39 -0.81 7.31 26.04
N THR A 40 0.36 7.15 26.64
CA THR A 40 0.57 7.27 28.10
C THR A 40 1.38 8.50 28.47
N THR A 41 1.47 9.49 27.57
CA THR A 41 1.90 10.83 27.93
C THR A 41 0.93 11.43 28.98
N GLU A 42 1.49 12.12 29.98
CA GLU A 42 0.76 12.72 31.14
C GLU A 42 0.18 11.78 32.22
N GLY A 43 0.53 10.48 32.22
CA GLY A 43 0.60 9.69 33.46
C GLY A 43 -0.70 9.32 34.18
N LEU A 44 -1.88 9.55 33.59
CA LEU A 44 -3.17 9.10 34.13
C LEU A 44 -3.92 8.19 33.15
N VAL A 45 -3.43 6.95 32.99
CA VAL A 45 -4.15 5.90 32.26
C VAL A 45 -5.27 5.34 33.13
N VAL A 46 -6.53 5.62 32.77
CA VAL A 46 -7.69 5.04 33.46
C VAL A 46 -8.03 3.67 32.86
N PHE A 47 -7.94 2.66 33.73
CA PHE A 47 -8.15 1.20 33.58
C PHE A 47 -9.42 0.82 32.74
N ALA A 48 -9.63 -0.40 32.21
CA ALA A 48 -8.96 -1.71 32.31
C ALA A 48 -9.51 -2.63 31.17
N THR A 49 -8.99 -3.81 30.79
CA THR A 49 -7.82 -4.65 31.16
C THR A 49 -7.23 -5.30 29.89
N MET A 50 -6.01 -5.84 29.94
CA MET A 50 -5.52 -6.76 28.90
C MET A 50 -6.04 -8.19 29.13
N ARG A 51 -6.55 -8.85 28.08
CA ARG A 51 -6.96 -10.26 28.11
C ARG A 51 -5.77 -11.15 27.72
N PRO A 52 -5.25 -12.04 28.59
CA PRO A 52 -4.16 -12.93 28.22
C PRO A 52 -4.71 -14.18 27.51
N MET A 53 -4.78 -14.18 26.18
CA MET A 53 -5.17 -15.34 25.37
C MET A 53 -4.26 -15.55 24.16
N ALA A 54 -4.21 -16.78 23.65
CA ALA A 54 -3.07 -17.30 22.89
C ALA A 54 -2.95 -16.83 21.43
N SER A 55 -1.71 -16.51 21.03
CA SER A 55 -1.19 -16.56 19.65
C SER A 55 -1.98 -15.87 18.54
N THR A 56 -2.82 -14.88 18.83
CA THR A 56 -3.38 -13.97 17.85
C THR A 56 -2.62 -12.64 17.88
N ILE A 57 -2.06 -12.25 16.72
CA ILE A 57 -1.36 -10.98 16.55
C ILE A 57 -2.39 -9.86 16.72
N CYS A 58 -2.21 -9.06 17.78
CA CYS A 58 -3.10 -7.97 18.13
C CYS A 58 -2.29 -6.68 18.09
N VAL A 59 -2.48 -5.87 17.05
CA VAL A 59 -1.67 -4.67 16.79
C VAL A 59 -2.37 -3.45 17.39
N PRO A 60 -1.69 -2.67 18.26
CA PRO A 60 -2.21 -1.41 18.74
C PRO A 60 -2.32 -0.42 17.57
N ALA A 61 -3.53 0.09 17.34
CA ALA A 61 -3.85 1.00 16.24
C ALA A 61 -4.39 2.35 16.72
N PRO A 62 -4.25 3.43 15.92
CA PRO A 62 -4.93 4.70 16.16
C PRO A 62 -6.45 4.53 16.18
N VAL A 63 -7.14 5.32 17.01
CA VAL A 63 -8.61 5.31 17.12
C VAL A 63 -9.28 5.61 15.77
N ASP A 64 -8.75 6.55 14.98
CA ASP A 64 -9.21 6.87 13.62
C ASP A 64 -9.22 5.64 12.69
N LEU A 65 -8.21 4.77 12.75
CA LEU A 65 -8.18 3.54 11.96
C LEU A 65 -9.24 2.53 12.45
N ILE A 66 -9.47 2.44 13.76
CA ILE A 66 -10.52 1.59 14.35
C ILE A 66 -11.91 2.08 13.92
N GLU A 67 -12.16 3.39 13.95
CA GLU A 67 -13.43 3.99 13.52
C GLU A 67 -13.70 3.74 12.02
N LYS A 68 -12.68 3.89 11.16
CA LYS A 68 -12.78 3.57 9.72
C LYS A 68 -13.13 2.11 9.47
N ILE A 69 -12.54 1.18 10.23
CA ILE A 69 -12.85 -0.26 10.13
C ILE A 69 -14.26 -0.55 10.65
N ALA A 70 -14.69 0.06 11.76
CA ALA A 70 -16.06 -0.08 12.27
C ALA A 70 -17.12 0.41 11.26
N ILE A 71 -16.88 1.52 10.56
CA ILE A 71 -17.75 2.00 9.47
C ILE A 71 -17.78 1.01 8.31
N ALA A 72 -16.62 0.44 7.94
CA ALA A 72 -16.55 -0.60 6.91
C ALA A 72 -17.32 -1.88 7.30
N VAL A 73 -17.26 -2.30 8.56
CA VAL A 73 -18.06 -3.43 9.10
C VAL A 73 -19.55 -3.12 9.00
N LEU A 74 -20.01 -1.97 9.48
CA LEU A 74 -21.43 -1.57 9.40
C LEU A 74 -21.92 -1.52 7.95
N SER A 75 -21.17 -0.88 7.05
CA SER A 75 -21.52 -0.78 5.64
C SER A 75 -21.55 -2.13 4.93
N THR A 76 -20.60 -3.04 5.22
CA THR A 76 -20.55 -4.38 4.58
C THR A 76 -21.55 -5.38 5.16
N LEU A 77 -22.15 -5.08 6.32
CA LEU A 77 -23.22 -5.88 6.94
C LEU A 77 -24.64 -5.38 6.63
N ASP A 78 -24.79 -4.17 6.07
CA ASP A 78 -26.08 -3.63 5.65
C ASP A 78 -26.74 -4.52 4.59
N ALA A 79 -28.01 -4.85 4.80
CA ALA A 79 -28.80 -5.68 3.89
C ALA A 79 -28.98 -5.00 2.52
N GLU A 80 -29.09 -3.67 2.50
CA GLU A 80 -29.26 -2.87 1.28
C GLU A 80 -27.93 -2.66 0.51
N ASN A 81 -26.80 -3.10 1.08
CA ASN A 81 -25.49 -2.98 0.44
C ASN A 81 -25.19 -4.10 -0.57
N GLU A 82 -26.08 -5.10 -0.73
CA GLU A 82 -26.00 -6.15 -1.76
C GLU A 82 -24.67 -6.94 -1.77
N GLY A 83 -23.95 -6.98 -0.64
CA GLY A 83 -22.64 -7.63 -0.51
C GLY A 83 -21.47 -6.86 -1.14
N ARG A 84 -21.64 -5.59 -1.51
CA ARG A 84 -20.52 -4.74 -1.99
C ARG A 84 -19.48 -4.51 -0.89
N GLY A 85 -18.22 -4.35 -1.30
CA GLY A 85 -17.17 -3.91 -0.39
C GLY A 85 -17.27 -2.43 -0.05
N HIS A 86 -16.74 -2.04 1.11
CA HIS A 86 -16.61 -0.64 1.53
C HIS A 86 -15.21 -0.10 1.17
N VAL A 87 -15.04 1.21 1.01
CA VAL A 87 -13.73 1.83 0.73
C VAL A 87 -13.36 2.77 1.88
N ILE A 88 -12.23 2.51 2.52
CA ILE A 88 -11.67 3.38 3.57
C ILE A 88 -10.53 4.24 3.01
N GLU A 89 -10.37 5.44 3.58
CA GLU A 89 -9.23 6.34 3.37
C GLU A 89 -8.16 6.10 4.45
N VAL A 90 -6.94 5.80 4.01
CA VAL A 90 -5.83 5.38 4.88
C VAL A 90 -4.52 6.07 4.49
N ASN A 91 -3.68 6.36 5.47
CA ASN A 91 -2.31 6.83 5.25
C ASN A 91 -1.30 5.66 5.21
N GLU A 92 -0.01 5.94 5.00
CA GLU A 92 1.02 4.87 5.00
C GLU A 92 1.19 4.17 6.35
N GLY A 93 1.08 4.91 7.46
CA GLY A 93 1.12 4.34 8.82
C GLY A 93 -0.01 3.33 9.05
N ASP A 94 -1.23 3.68 8.64
CA ASP A 94 -2.38 2.77 8.66
C ASP A 94 -2.08 1.50 7.84
N LEU A 95 -1.55 1.65 6.62
CA LEU A 95 -1.20 0.54 5.75
C LEU A 95 -0.11 -0.36 6.35
N TYR A 96 0.87 0.20 7.08
CA TYR A 96 1.84 -0.60 7.83
C TYR A 96 1.22 -1.33 9.03
N CYS A 97 0.29 -0.71 9.78
CA CYS A 97 -0.47 -1.39 10.84
C CYS A 97 -1.29 -2.57 10.27
N LEU A 98 -2.03 -2.33 9.19
CA LEU A 98 -2.82 -3.35 8.50
C LEU A 98 -1.95 -4.48 7.90
N ARG A 99 -0.70 -4.19 7.50
CA ARG A 99 0.25 -5.18 6.97
C ARG A 99 0.58 -6.28 7.99
N GLU A 100 0.76 -5.89 9.26
CA GLU A 100 1.07 -6.80 10.36
C GLU A 100 -0.12 -7.69 10.71
N LEU A 101 -1.34 -7.13 10.61
CA LEU A 101 -2.58 -7.88 10.81
C LEU A 101 -2.86 -8.89 9.68
N ALA A 102 -2.57 -8.55 8.43
CA ALA A 102 -2.90 -9.37 7.26
C ALA A 102 -2.10 -10.70 7.19
N GLN A 103 -2.48 -11.74 7.93
CA GLN A 103 -1.82 -13.06 7.93
C GLN A 103 -2.19 -13.87 6.67
N SER A 104 -1.24 -14.14 5.77
CA SER A 104 -1.51 -14.67 4.42
C SER A 104 -2.21 -16.03 4.34
N TYR A 105 -2.19 -16.83 5.42
CA TYR A 105 -2.88 -18.12 5.48
C TYR A 105 -4.34 -18.03 5.95
N VAL A 106 -4.80 -16.87 6.46
CA VAL A 106 -6.16 -16.71 6.97
C VAL A 106 -7.18 -16.77 5.83
N LYS A 107 -8.19 -17.61 6.03
CA LYS A 107 -9.34 -17.77 5.15
C LYS A 107 -10.64 -17.72 5.94
N ILE A 108 -11.69 -17.18 5.33
CA ILE A 108 -13.06 -17.21 5.86
C ILE A 108 -13.95 -17.80 4.77
N GLY A 109 -14.48 -19.01 5.01
CA GLY A 109 -15.02 -19.85 3.94
C GLY A 109 -13.95 -20.10 2.87
N ASP A 110 -14.31 -19.88 1.60
CA ASP A 110 -13.39 -20.00 0.47
C ASP A 110 -12.55 -18.73 0.19
N GLU A 111 -12.81 -17.61 0.88
CA GLU A 111 -12.10 -16.35 0.67
C GLU A 111 -10.72 -16.35 1.33
N GLN A 112 -9.66 -16.07 0.56
CA GLN A 112 -8.29 -15.93 1.06
C GLN A 112 -8.05 -14.52 1.65
N VAL A 113 -8.80 -14.19 2.70
CA VAL A 113 -8.85 -12.86 3.35
C VAL A 113 -7.46 -12.25 3.56
N GLY A 114 -6.56 -12.94 4.25
CA GLY A 114 -5.25 -12.37 4.58
C GLY A 114 -4.31 -12.20 3.37
N TYR A 115 -4.41 -13.07 2.36
CA TYR A 115 -3.71 -12.92 1.09
C TYR A 115 -4.25 -11.73 0.29
N ASN A 116 -5.58 -11.59 0.21
CA ASN A 116 -6.24 -10.48 -0.46
C ASN A 116 -5.88 -9.13 0.19
N LEU A 117 -5.90 -9.05 1.52
CA LEU A 117 -5.44 -7.89 2.28
C LEU A 117 -3.98 -7.54 1.97
N LYS A 118 -3.02 -8.48 2.07
CA LYS A 118 -1.62 -8.21 1.71
C LYS A 118 -1.49 -7.69 0.28
N ARG A 119 -2.21 -8.28 -0.69
CA ARG A 119 -2.21 -7.83 -2.10
C ARG A 119 -2.75 -6.41 -2.25
N LYS A 120 -3.81 -6.03 -1.52
CA LYS A 120 -4.39 -4.68 -1.56
C LYS A 120 -3.48 -3.66 -0.89
N ILE A 121 -2.95 -3.98 0.29
CA ILE A 121 -2.04 -3.13 1.07
C ILE A 121 -0.75 -2.84 0.30
N TYR A 122 -0.08 -3.86 -0.25
CA TYR A 122 1.14 -3.64 -1.03
C TYR A 122 0.90 -2.91 -2.36
N ARG A 123 -0.31 -2.98 -2.93
CA ARG A 123 -0.68 -2.14 -4.08
C ARG A 123 -0.89 -0.68 -3.70
N ALA A 124 -1.45 -0.40 -2.52
CA ALA A 124 -1.59 0.97 -2.02
C ALA A 124 -0.23 1.60 -1.64
N LEU A 125 0.67 0.80 -1.06
CA LEU A 125 2.04 1.22 -0.70
C LEU A 125 2.96 1.39 -1.92
N TYR A 126 3.05 0.37 -2.80
CA TYR A 126 4.11 0.25 -3.81
C TYR A 126 3.61 0.00 -5.24
N GLY A 127 2.30 0.13 -5.48
CA GLY A 127 1.68 -0.25 -6.76
C GLY A 127 2.13 0.60 -7.94
N THR A 128 2.41 1.88 -7.72
CA THR A 128 2.90 2.81 -8.75
C THR A 128 4.32 2.45 -9.17
N GLU A 129 5.19 2.29 -8.19
CA GLU A 129 6.61 1.98 -8.32
C GLU A 129 6.81 0.61 -8.99
N TYR A 130 6.05 -0.39 -8.54
CA TYR A 130 6.04 -1.72 -9.14
C TYR A 130 5.55 -1.70 -10.60
N THR A 131 4.49 -0.96 -10.90
CA THR A 131 3.93 -0.89 -12.27
C THR A 131 4.89 -0.16 -13.21
N LEU A 132 5.51 0.93 -12.76
CA LEU A 132 6.50 1.68 -13.53
C LEU A 132 7.77 0.83 -13.79
N GLY A 133 8.26 0.12 -12.78
CA GLY A 133 9.39 -0.82 -12.92
C GLY A 133 9.10 -1.91 -13.95
N ARG A 134 7.93 -2.54 -13.88
CA ARG A 134 7.48 -3.53 -14.87
C ARG A 134 7.38 -2.97 -16.29
N GLN A 135 6.82 -1.78 -16.47
CA GLN A 135 6.74 -1.11 -17.77
C GLN A 135 8.13 -0.77 -18.34
N LEU A 136 9.08 -0.38 -17.47
CA LEU A 136 10.46 -0.14 -17.86
C LEU A 136 11.17 -1.43 -18.30
N GLU A 137 11.00 -2.52 -17.56
CA GLU A 137 11.50 -3.86 -17.94
C GLU A 137 10.96 -4.29 -19.31
N ASP A 138 9.64 -4.20 -19.53
CA ASP A 138 8.99 -4.57 -20.79
C ASP A 138 9.51 -3.74 -21.99
N VAL A 139 9.85 -2.46 -21.78
CA VAL A 139 10.44 -1.58 -22.79
C VAL A 139 11.92 -1.93 -23.08
N LEU A 140 12.69 -2.29 -22.05
CA LEU A 140 14.10 -2.67 -22.20
C LEU A 140 14.25 -4.01 -22.91
N ASP A 141 13.41 -5.00 -22.59
CA ASP A 141 13.38 -6.31 -23.27
C ASP A 141 12.98 -6.18 -24.75
N GLY A 142 12.15 -5.19 -25.09
CA GLY A 142 11.79 -4.85 -26.46
C GLY A 142 12.91 -4.18 -27.28
N PHE A 143 14.00 -3.74 -26.64
CA PHE A 143 15.05 -2.95 -27.27
C PHE A 143 16.23 -3.83 -27.74
N THR A 144 16.14 -4.38 -28.96
CA THR A 144 17.31 -5.02 -29.59
C THR A 144 18.30 -3.93 -30.04
N PRO A 145 19.52 -3.86 -29.48
CA PRO A 145 20.52 -2.92 -29.98
C PRO A 145 20.91 -3.33 -31.41
N MET A 146 20.77 -2.40 -32.36
CA MET A 146 21.32 -2.61 -33.70
C MET A 146 22.85 -2.66 -33.59
N VAL A 147 23.39 -3.87 -33.51
CA VAL A 147 24.81 -4.13 -33.73
C VAL A 147 25.11 -3.60 -35.12
N LYS A 148 25.90 -2.53 -35.20
CA LYS A 148 26.48 -2.10 -36.46
C LYS A 148 27.41 -3.20 -36.91
N ASP A 149 27.04 -3.92 -37.97
CA ASP A 149 27.96 -4.81 -38.66
C ASP A 149 29.25 -4.05 -38.97
N PRO A 150 30.42 -4.52 -38.50
CA PRO A 150 31.69 -3.91 -38.88
C PRO A 150 31.89 -4.19 -40.37
N GLN A 151 31.58 -3.20 -41.20
CA GLN A 151 31.73 -3.33 -42.65
C GLN A 151 33.14 -3.79 -42.99
N THR A 152 33.22 -4.93 -43.67
CA THR A 152 34.44 -5.51 -44.20
C THR A 152 35.17 -4.47 -45.05
N ILE A 153 36.28 -3.94 -44.52
CA ILE A 153 37.19 -3.09 -45.30
C ILE A 153 37.92 -4.00 -46.27
N VAL A 154 37.33 -4.25 -47.44
CA VAL A 154 38.02 -4.85 -48.57
C VAL A 154 38.98 -3.80 -49.12
N ALA A 155 40.26 -3.96 -48.82
CA ALA A 155 41.30 -3.10 -49.39
C ALA A 155 41.36 -3.31 -50.91
N PRO A 156 41.28 -2.25 -51.75
CA PRO A 156 41.49 -2.38 -53.18
C PRO A 156 42.95 -2.78 -53.46
N SER A 157 43.13 -3.80 -54.29
CA SER A 157 44.44 -4.23 -54.79
C SER A 157 45.09 -3.11 -55.61
N HIS A 158 46.42 -2.98 -55.50
CA HIS A 158 47.20 -2.13 -56.40
C HIS A 158 47.20 -2.73 -57.81
N ASP A 159 46.69 -1.96 -58.77
CA ASP A 159 46.98 -2.11 -60.19
C ASP A 159 46.97 -0.71 -60.82
N ASP A 160 48.15 -0.11 -60.99
CA ASP A 160 48.41 0.98 -61.94
C ASP A 160 49.74 0.64 -62.63
N GLU A 161 49.71 0.61 -63.96
CA GLU A 161 50.81 0.13 -64.83
C GLU A 161 51.89 1.21 -65.09
N PHE A 162 52.90 0.85 -65.88
CA PHE A 162 53.92 1.75 -66.44
C PHE A 162 53.37 2.70 -67.51
#